data_AF-A0A966JMT7-F1
#
_entry.id   AF-A0A966JMT7-F1
#
_cell.length_a   1.000
_cell.length_b   1.000
_cell.length_c   1.000
_cell.angle_alpha   90.00
_cell.angle_beta   90.00
_cell.angle_gamma   90.00
#
_symmetry.space_group_name_H-M   'P 1'
#
loop_
_entity.id
_entity.type
_entity.pdbx_description
1 polymer ?
#
loop_
_entity_poly.entity_id
_entity_poly.type
_entity_poly.pdbx_seq_one_letter_code
_entity_poly.pdbx_strand_id
1 'polypeptide(L)'
;MAQEGFIYESKAYAALEAYGISTGGTAGASHDRPDLTIKNAAGKSTGCELKNQPTAAGSLVMKYYAGSWGFGDFANDPEKTFMYELATRAKLLTEMNKSGNAGRNWRGKVPALQNDARGKKILAPGFTDKKKAYEYDLKQYGGPNEVHLEVGGKAVSDYYNSKKTYYINVGSHGFYLLNNSDPLGLNAKLRAAKLGAIPQFNTSAKCKIRVRCQYKGGGDYQFVMTLQFYGVKASPYNIAPLRPGSNSDIDTAKLKQDPILLAFR
;
A
#
# COMPACT_ATOMS: atom_id res chain seq x y z
N MET A 1 -9.03 -4.58 11.03
CA MET A 1 -8.69 -4.24 9.63
C MET A 1 -7.34 -4.80 9.19
N ALA A 2 -6.23 -4.61 9.94
CA ALA A 2 -4.95 -5.28 9.61
C ALA A 2 -5.05 -6.82 9.64
N GLN A 3 -5.90 -7.36 10.53
CA GLN A 3 -6.13 -8.79 10.68
C GLN A 3 -6.67 -9.48 9.40
N GLU A 4 -7.56 -8.84 8.64
CA GLU A 4 -8.12 -9.45 7.41
C GLU A 4 -7.09 -9.55 6.28
N GLY A 5 -6.18 -8.57 6.19
CA GLY A 5 -5.07 -8.62 5.22
C GLY A 5 -4.15 -9.81 5.51
N PHE A 6 -3.75 -9.99 6.77
CA PHE A 6 -2.94 -11.15 7.18
C PHE A 6 -3.66 -12.49 6.98
N ILE A 7 -4.96 -12.56 7.24
CA ILE A 7 -5.76 -13.77 6.99
C ILE A 7 -5.82 -14.05 5.48
N TYR A 8 -6.01 -13.02 4.65
CA TYR A 8 -5.98 -13.16 3.19
C TYR A 8 -4.64 -13.69 2.69
N GLU A 9 -3.53 -13.12 3.16
CA GLU A 9 -2.17 -13.56 2.81
C GLU A 9 -1.92 -15.03 3.18
N SER A 10 -2.34 -15.44 4.38
CA SER A 10 -2.24 -16.83 4.83
C SER A 10 -3.07 -17.79 3.98
N LYS A 11 -4.31 -17.42 3.65
CA LYS A 11 -5.18 -18.26 2.81
C LYS A 11 -4.69 -18.30 1.36
N ALA A 12 -4.16 -17.20 0.83
CA ALA A 12 -3.55 -17.13 -0.49
C ALA A 12 -2.31 -18.04 -0.59
N TYR A 13 -1.43 -18.00 0.43
CA TYR A 13 -0.27 -18.88 0.53
C TYR A 13 -0.68 -20.35 0.43
N ALA A 14 -1.63 -20.78 1.27
CA ALA A 14 -2.10 -22.16 1.32
C ALA A 14 -2.77 -22.61 0.01
N ALA A 15 -3.57 -21.74 -0.61
CA ALA A 15 -4.21 -22.03 -1.89
C ALA A 15 -3.19 -22.22 -3.02
N LEU A 16 -2.11 -21.42 -3.03
CA LEU A 16 -1.07 -21.48 -4.06
C LEU A 16 -0.05 -22.61 -3.83
N GLU A 17 0.10 -23.08 -2.61
CA GLU A 17 0.98 -24.20 -2.27
C GLU A 17 0.50 -25.49 -2.94
N ALA A 18 -0.82 -25.69 -3.03
CA ALA A 18 -1.44 -26.81 -3.74
C ALA A 18 -1.10 -26.86 -5.24
N TYR A 19 -0.61 -25.76 -5.82
CA TYR A 19 -0.16 -25.66 -7.20
C TYR A 19 1.37 -25.58 -7.33
N GLY A 20 2.10 -25.67 -6.21
CA GLY A 20 3.55 -25.49 -6.18
C GLY A 20 4.03 -24.07 -6.51
N ILE A 21 3.14 -23.07 -6.42
CA ILE A 21 3.43 -21.67 -6.79
C ILE A 21 4.04 -20.90 -5.62
N SER A 22 3.52 -21.07 -4.40
CA SER A 22 4.05 -20.38 -3.21
C SER A 22 5.27 -21.12 -2.65
N THR A 23 6.16 -20.38 -1.97
CA THR A 23 7.32 -20.93 -1.26
C THR A 23 7.76 -20.01 -0.11
N GLY A 24 8.44 -20.58 0.90
CA GLY A 24 9.09 -19.80 1.96
C GLY A 24 8.20 -19.39 3.15
N GLY A 25 6.98 -19.92 3.26
CA GLY A 25 6.00 -19.53 4.30
C GLY A 25 5.40 -18.14 4.09
N THR A 26 4.42 -17.76 4.91
CA THR A 26 4.00 -16.35 4.98
C THR A 26 5.08 -15.56 5.71
N ALA A 27 5.58 -14.50 5.08
CA ALA A 27 6.35 -13.52 5.82
C ALA A 27 5.44 -12.98 6.93
N GLY A 28 5.91 -12.98 8.18
CA GLY A 28 5.27 -12.15 9.21
C GLY A 28 5.38 -10.67 8.81
N ALA A 29 5.13 -9.74 9.73
CA ALA A 29 5.30 -8.30 9.50
C ALA A 29 6.79 -7.87 9.36
N SER A 30 7.57 -8.55 8.52
CA SER A 30 8.98 -8.27 8.26
C SER A 30 9.11 -7.33 7.05
N HIS A 31 9.75 -6.18 7.26
CA HIS A 31 9.87 -5.12 6.25
C HIS A 31 10.80 -5.48 5.06
N ASP A 32 11.61 -6.52 5.19
CA ASP A 32 12.64 -6.93 4.24
C ASP A 32 12.20 -8.01 3.23
N ARG A 33 10.98 -8.54 3.38
CA ARG A 33 10.45 -9.65 2.55
C ARG A 33 9.15 -9.29 1.84
N PRO A 34 8.88 -9.86 0.66
CA PRO A 34 7.58 -9.76 0.01
C PRO A 34 6.51 -10.50 0.84
N ASP A 35 5.24 -10.08 0.73
CA ASP A 35 4.11 -10.77 1.38
C ASP A 35 4.06 -12.26 0.98
N LEU A 36 4.36 -12.55 -0.29
CA LEU A 36 4.44 -13.89 -0.86
C LEU A 36 5.69 -14.04 -1.72
N THR A 37 6.42 -15.14 -1.56
CA THR A 37 7.38 -15.57 -2.60
C THR A 37 6.69 -16.56 -3.52
N ILE A 38 6.70 -16.26 -4.82
CA ILE A 38 6.14 -17.13 -5.87
C ILE A 38 7.27 -17.71 -6.73
N LYS A 39 7.07 -18.92 -7.25
CA LYS A 39 8.01 -19.62 -8.13
C LYS A 39 7.32 -20.25 -9.34
N ASN A 40 8.07 -20.42 -10.42
CA ASN A 40 7.65 -21.21 -11.58
C ASN A 40 8.14 -22.66 -11.48
N ALA A 41 7.71 -23.52 -12.42
CA ALA A 41 8.12 -24.93 -12.47
C ALA A 41 9.64 -25.15 -12.61
N ALA A 42 10.39 -24.17 -13.12
CA ALA A 42 11.85 -24.21 -13.20
C ALA A 42 12.54 -23.85 -11.86
N GLY A 43 11.78 -23.58 -10.79
CA GLY A 43 12.30 -23.25 -9.47
C GLY A 43 12.79 -21.80 -9.34
N LYS A 44 12.65 -20.96 -10.37
CA LYS A 44 12.97 -19.53 -10.27
C LYS A 44 11.91 -18.85 -9.41
N SER A 45 12.34 -18.03 -8.46
CA SER A 45 11.46 -17.37 -7.50
C SER A 45 11.58 -15.84 -7.52
N THR A 46 10.55 -15.17 -6.99
CA THR A 46 10.45 -13.71 -6.92
C THR A 46 9.42 -13.30 -5.87
N GLY A 47 9.48 -12.04 -5.42
CA GLY A 47 8.43 -11.47 -4.58
C GLY A 47 7.15 -11.13 -5.35
N CYS A 48 6.02 -11.36 -4.68
CA CYS A 48 4.68 -10.92 -5.03
C CYS A 48 4.04 -10.22 -3.83
N GLU A 49 3.54 -9.01 -4.04
CA GLU A 49 2.73 -8.31 -3.04
C GLU A 49 1.30 -8.88 -3.04
N LEU A 50 0.69 -8.98 -1.87
CA LEU A 50 -0.70 -9.39 -1.72
C LEU A 50 -1.52 -8.27 -1.09
N LYS A 51 -2.65 -7.95 -1.73
CA LYS A 51 -3.65 -7.04 -1.18
C LYS A 51 -5.02 -7.63 -1.45
N ASN A 52 -5.89 -7.72 -0.46
CA ASN A 52 -7.26 -8.16 -0.70
C ASN A 52 -8.05 -7.14 -1.55
N GLN A 53 -7.77 -5.85 -1.35
CA GLN A 53 -8.43 -4.75 -2.04
C GLN A 53 -7.51 -3.53 -2.23
N PRO A 54 -7.87 -2.57 -3.11
CA PRO A 54 -7.11 -1.34 -3.26
C PRO A 54 -6.92 -0.59 -1.95
N THR A 55 -5.68 -0.24 -1.64
CA THR A 55 -5.31 0.28 -0.31
C THR A 55 -3.98 1.05 -0.36
N ALA A 56 -3.39 1.30 0.82
CA ALA A 56 -2.06 1.88 0.94
C ALA A 56 -0.96 0.84 0.67
N ALA A 57 0.05 1.23 -0.11
CA ALA A 57 1.29 0.48 -0.33
C ALA A 57 2.34 0.77 0.75
N GLY A 58 2.50 2.04 1.12
CA GLY A 58 3.49 2.48 2.12
C GLY A 58 2.97 3.65 2.95
N SER A 59 3.64 3.93 4.07
CA SER A 59 3.25 5.02 4.98
C SER A 59 4.43 5.72 5.64
N LEU A 60 4.26 7.01 5.95
CA LEU A 60 5.21 7.83 6.69
C LEU A 60 4.45 8.73 7.67
N VAL A 61 4.91 8.79 8.93
CA VAL A 61 4.29 9.64 9.95
C VAL A 61 4.50 11.11 9.59
N MET A 62 3.49 11.94 9.83
CA MET A 62 3.59 13.39 9.76
C MET A 62 3.63 13.97 11.17
N LYS A 63 4.47 14.98 11.37
CA LYS A 63 4.64 15.69 12.65
C LYS A 63 4.25 17.15 12.47
N TYR A 64 3.70 17.75 13.52
CA TYR A 64 3.45 19.18 13.57
C TYR A 64 4.29 19.80 14.68
N TYR A 65 5.19 20.71 14.30
CA TYR A 65 6.11 21.36 15.24
C TYR A 65 6.33 22.81 14.82
N ALA A 66 6.36 23.71 15.81
CA ALA A 66 6.66 25.13 15.63
C ALA A 66 5.85 25.80 14.50
N GLY A 67 4.55 25.53 14.43
CA GLY A 67 3.65 26.14 13.45
C GLY A 67 3.66 25.51 12.05
N SER A 68 4.34 24.37 11.87
CA SER A 68 4.48 23.76 10.54
C SER A 68 4.37 22.23 10.55
N TRP A 69 3.86 21.69 9.44
CA TRP A 69 3.89 20.26 9.16
C TRP A 69 5.27 19.84 8.64
N GLY A 70 5.74 18.69 9.10
CA GLY A 70 6.97 18.05 8.65
C GLY A 70 6.85 16.52 8.65
N PHE A 71 7.88 15.85 8.15
CA PHE A 71 7.95 14.40 8.18
C PHE A 71 8.38 13.90 9.56
N GLY A 72 7.89 12.73 9.95
CA GLY A 72 8.41 11.96 11.07
C GLY A 72 9.80 11.39 10.76
N ASP A 73 10.31 10.54 11.65
CA ASP A 73 11.60 9.89 11.41
C ASP A 73 11.48 8.91 10.23
N PHE A 74 12.41 9.03 9.30
CA PHE A 74 12.54 8.21 8.10
C PHE A 74 13.97 7.71 7.88
N ALA A 75 14.93 8.17 8.69
CA ALA A 75 16.33 7.83 8.52
C ALA A 75 16.54 6.33 8.76
N ASN A 76 17.47 5.73 8.02
CA ASN A 76 17.84 4.31 8.12
C ASN A 76 16.70 3.32 7.79
N ASP A 77 15.61 3.80 7.19
CA ASP A 77 14.49 2.97 6.74
C ASP A 77 14.25 3.26 5.24
N PRO A 78 14.61 2.32 4.34
CA PRO A 78 14.48 2.52 2.91
C PRO A 78 13.04 2.79 2.45
N GLU A 79 12.03 2.16 3.08
CA GLU A 79 10.62 2.38 2.73
C GLU A 79 10.21 3.81 3.08
N LYS A 80 10.56 4.26 4.29
CA LYS A 80 10.26 5.62 4.72
C LYS A 80 11.05 6.67 3.93
N THR A 81 12.29 6.37 3.55
CA THR A 81 13.13 7.23 2.71
C THR A 81 12.49 7.40 1.32
N PHE A 82 12.02 6.31 0.70
CA PHE A 82 11.28 6.40 -0.56
C PHE A 82 10.02 7.27 -0.43
N MET A 83 9.26 7.09 0.66
CA MET A 83 8.06 7.88 0.92
C MET A 83 8.39 9.38 1.05
N TYR A 84 9.46 9.72 1.76
CA TYR A 84 9.97 11.09 1.89
C TYR A 84 10.37 11.68 0.53
N GLU A 85 11.12 10.95 -0.29
CA GLU A 85 11.55 11.41 -1.61
C GLU A 85 10.38 11.62 -2.57
N LEU A 86 9.41 10.68 -2.57
CA LEU A 86 8.18 10.81 -3.34
C LEU A 86 7.38 12.05 -2.92
N ALA A 87 7.21 12.26 -1.63
CA ALA A 87 6.52 13.42 -1.07
C ALA A 87 7.19 14.75 -1.41
N THR A 88 8.52 14.76 -1.36
CA THR A 88 9.35 15.92 -1.67
C THR A 88 9.23 16.28 -3.15
N ARG A 89 9.33 15.29 -4.05
CA ARG A 89 9.09 15.49 -5.50
C ARG A 89 7.68 15.98 -5.80
N ALA A 90 6.68 15.46 -5.09
CA ALA A 90 5.29 15.90 -5.19
C ALA A 90 5.01 17.24 -4.47
N LYS A 91 6.01 17.85 -3.85
CA LYS A 91 5.93 19.12 -3.12
C LYS A 91 4.88 19.12 -1.98
N LEU A 92 4.68 17.98 -1.30
CA LEU A 92 3.64 17.84 -0.27
C LEU A 92 3.71 18.94 0.81
N LEU A 93 4.89 19.19 1.39
CA LEU A 93 5.00 20.20 2.45
C LEU A 93 4.76 21.62 1.94
N THR A 94 4.95 21.89 0.64
CA THR A 94 4.54 23.16 0.04
C THR A 94 3.02 23.27 0.02
N GLU A 95 2.33 22.21 -0.39
CA GLU A 95 0.87 22.10 -0.37
C GLU A 95 0.29 22.34 1.03
N MET A 96 0.87 21.68 2.03
CA MET A 96 0.37 21.72 3.41
C MET A 96 0.71 23.02 4.15
N ASN A 97 1.88 23.62 3.91
CA ASN A 97 2.35 24.76 4.71
C ASN A 97 2.29 26.10 3.98
N LYS A 98 2.34 26.14 2.64
CA LYS A 98 2.62 27.39 1.89
C LYS A 98 1.55 27.75 0.85
N SER A 99 1.37 26.92 -0.17
CA SER A 99 0.59 27.25 -1.39
C SER A 99 -0.03 26.01 -2.01
N GLY A 100 -1.00 26.15 -2.93
CA GLY A 100 -1.60 25.03 -3.66
C GLY A 100 -2.97 24.60 -3.14
N ASN A 101 -3.58 23.63 -3.83
CA ASN A 101 -4.98 23.27 -3.63
C ASN A 101 -5.19 22.07 -2.71
N ALA A 102 -4.27 21.10 -2.72
CA ALA A 102 -4.46 19.84 -2.00
C ALA A 102 -4.39 20.03 -0.48
N GLY A 103 -3.47 20.88 -0.02
CA GLY A 103 -3.27 21.14 1.41
C GLY A 103 -4.07 22.31 1.98
N ARG A 104 -4.92 22.98 1.17
CA ARG A 104 -5.60 24.23 1.56
C ARG A 104 -6.43 24.11 2.84
N ASN A 105 -7.02 22.94 3.07
CA ASN A 105 -7.86 22.69 4.24
C ASN A 105 -7.05 22.47 5.53
N TRP A 106 -5.74 22.20 5.43
CA TRP A 106 -4.85 22.00 6.56
C TRP A 106 -3.99 23.23 6.86
N ARG A 107 -3.70 24.03 5.84
CA ARG A 107 -2.79 25.18 5.94
C ARG A 107 -3.28 26.21 6.95
N GLY A 108 -2.37 26.65 7.82
CA GLY A 108 -2.65 27.66 8.85
C GLY A 108 -3.47 27.17 10.04
N LYS A 109 -3.91 25.91 10.05
CA LYS A 109 -4.58 25.30 11.20
C LYS A 109 -3.58 24.65 12.14
N VAL A 110 -3.91 24.65 13.43
CA VAL A 110 -3.09 24.08 14.49
C VAL A 110 -3.78 22.81 15.01
N PRO A 111 -3.16 21.62 14.93
CA PRO A 111 -3.74 20.41 15.46
C PRO A 111 -3.65 20.36 16.99
N ALA A 112 -4.56 19.61 17.61
CA ALA A 112 -4.51 19.27 19.02
C ALA A 112 -3.33 18.33 19.32
N LEU A 113 -3.06 17.35 18.45
CA LEU A 113 -1.82 16.56 18.53
C LEU A 113 -0.67 17.26 17.82
N GLN A 114 0.37 17.58 18.58
CA GLN A 114 1.60 18.21 18.11
C GLN A 114 2.82 17.38 18.51
N ASN A 115 3.99 17.89 18.18
CA ASN A 115 5.27 17.31 18.55
C ASN A 115 6.15 18.35 19.23
N ASP A 116 6.99 17.94 20.17
CA ASP A 116 8.05 18.79 20.72
C ASP A 116 9.31 18.79 19.84
N ALA A 117 10.36 19.52 20.25
CA ALA A 117 11.63 19.61 19.52
C ALA A 117 12.35 18.26 19.37
N ARG A 118 12.04 17.28 20.22
CA ARG A 118 12.57 15.91 20.17
C ARG A 118 11.65 14.99 19.34
N GLY A 119 10.56 15.53 18.79
CA GLY A 119 9.59 14.80 18.00
C GLY A 119 8.63 13.95 18.83
N LYS A 120 8.59 14.08 20.16
CA LYS A 120 7.65 13.38 21.04
C LYS A 120 6.26 14.00 20.90
N LYS A 121 5.22 13.16 20.91
CA LYS A 121 3.82 13.62 20.87
C LYS A 121 3.49 14.43 22.11
N ILE A 122 2.89 15.60 21.91
CA ILE A 122 2.33 16.46 22.95
C ILE A 122 0.92 16.90 22.54
N LEU A 123 0.12 17.34 23.50
CA LEU A 123 -1.19 17.93 23.23
C LEU A 123 -1.10 19.45 23.32
N ALA A 124 -1.84 20.13 22.46
CA ALA A 124 -1.99 21.58 22.50
C ALA A 124 -2.59 22.02 23.85
N PRO A 125 -2.28 23.26 24.31
CA PRO A 125 -2.88 23.81 25.52
C PRO A 125 -4.42 23.68 25.50
N GLY A 126 -4.99 23.25 26.63
CA GLY A 126 -6.44 23.00 26.77
C GLY A 126 -6.88 21.57 26.46
N PHE A 127 -6.01 20.71 25.93
CA PHE A 127 -6.28 19.28 25.75
C PHE A 127 -5.50 18.44 26.77
N THR A 128 -6.22 17.72 27.63
CA THR A 128 -5.65 16.71 28.55
C THR A 128 -6.09 15.28 28.20
N ASP A 129 -7.06 15.15 27.30
CA ASP A 129 -7.66 13.88 26.86
C ASP A 129 -7.38 13.65 25.37
N LYS A 130 -6.64 12.58 25.05
CA LYS A 130 -6.31 12.20 23.67
C LYS A 130 -7.53 11.86 22.82
N LYS A 131 -8.61 11.34 23.41
CA LYS A 131 -9.84 11.03 22.67
C LYS A 131 -10.49 12.31 22.19
N LYS A 132 -10.64 13.31 23.06
CA LYS A 132 -11.16 14.63 22.70
C LYS A 132 -10.26 15.35 21.69
N ALA A 133 -8.94 15.24 21.85
CA ALA A 133 -7.98 15.75 20.89
C ALA A 133 -8.15 15.09 19.51
N TYR A 134 -8.31 13.77 19.47
CA TYR A 134 -8.57 13.03 18.23
C TYR A 134 -9.89 13.45 17.56
N GLU A 135 -10.97 13.58 18.32
CA GLU A 135 -12.27 14.03 17.78
C GLU A 135 -12.19 15.45 17.21
N TYR A 136 -11.45 16.34 17.88
CA TYR A 136 -11.16 17.69 17.39
C TYR A 136 -10.38 17.66 16.08
N ASP A 137 -9.26 16.94 16.05
CA ASP A 137 -8.41 16.84 14.87
C ASP A 137 -9.11 16.12 13.71
N LEU A 138 -9.93 15.11 13.99
CA LEU A 138 -10.68 14.40 12.97
C LEU A 138 -11.69 15.33 12.27
N LYS A 139 -12.34 16.24 13.01
CA LYS A 139 -13.23 17.25 12.41
C LYS A 139 -12.48 18.21 11.49
N GLN A 140 -11.25 18.60 11.86
CA GLN A 140 -10.47 19.57 11.09
C GLN A 140 -9.74 18.98 9.89
N TYR A 141 -9.23 17.76 10.03
CA TYR A 141 -8.24 17.16 9.12
C TYR A 141 -8.72 15.85 8.48
N GLY A 142 -9.86 15.31 8.92
CA GLY A 142 -10.42 14.06 8.42
C GLY A 142 -11.40 14.22 7.26
N GLY A 143 -11.76 13.08 6.66
CA GLY A 143 -12.77 13.00 5.60
C GLY A 143 -12.46 13.91 4.40
N PRO A 144 -13.36 14.85 4.04
CA PRO A 144 -13.15 15.74 2.90
C PRO A 144 -12.01 16.75 3.11
N ASN A 145 -11.52 16.90 4.34
CA ASN A 145 -10.41 17.81 4.65
C ASN A 145 -9.05 17.19 4.40
N GLU A 146 -8.94 15.87 4.21
CA GLU A 146 -7.67 15.19 3.99
C GLU A 146 -6.92 15.71 2.76
N VAL A 147 -5.58 15.62 2.80
CA VAL A 147 -4.72 16.09 1.70
C VAL A 147 -4.51 14.96 0.71
N HIS A 148 -4.96 15.13 -0.53
CA HIS A 148 -4.78 14.16 -1.62
C HIS A 148 -3.98 14.79 -2.76
N LEU A 149 -2.87 14.15 -3.13
CA LEU A 149 -2.02 14.57 -4.26
C LEU A 149 -1.83 13.40 -5.22
N GLU A 150 -2.32 13.54 -6.44
CA GLU A 150 -2.16 12.51 -7.48
C GLU A 150 -0.67 12.33 -7.84
N VAL A 151 -0.27 11.07 -7.98
CA VAL A 151 1.06 10.67 -8.42
C VAL A 151 0.92 9.57 -9.48
N GLY A 152 1.92 9.42 -10.35
CA GLY A 152 1.87 8.40 -11.39
C GLY A 152 1.78 6.98 -10.81
N GLY A 153 1.08 6.07 -11.50
CA GLY A 153 0.95 4.66 -11.09
C GLY A 153 2.30 3.94 -10.90
N LYS A 154 3.33 4.44 -11.58
CA LYS A 154 4.72 4.00 -11.42
C LYS A 154 5.23 4.10 -9.97
N ALA A 155 4.72 5.03 -9.16
CA ALA A 155 5.18 5.21 -7.79
C ALA A 155 4.98 3.95 -6.93
N VAL A 156 3.86 3.24 -7.08
CA VAL A 156 3.61 1.98 -6.36
C VAL A 156 4.50 0.85 -6.90
N SER A 157 4.69 0.78 -8.22
CA SER A 157 5.60 -0.20 -8.80
C SER A 157 7.05 0.03 -8.36
N ASP A 158 7.52 1.28 -8.30
CA ASP A 158 8.86 1.60 -7.83
C ASP A 158 9.05 1.28 -6.34
N TYR A 159 8.04 1.57 -5.53
CA TYR A 159 8.02 1.23 -4.10
C TYR A 159 8.18 -0.27 -3.85
N TYR A 160 7.47 -1.12 -4.60
CA TYR A 160 7.57 -2.56 -4.43
C TYR A 160 8.82 -3.15 -5.10
N ASN A 161 9.26 -2.61 -6.24
CA ASN A 161 10.48 -3.07 -6.89
C ASN A 161 11.72 -2.85 -6.02
N SER A 162 11.77 -1.80 -5.17
CA SER A 162 12.87 -1.63 -4.20
C SER A 162 12.95 -2.76 -3.16
N LYS A 163 11.86 -3.53 -3.00
CA LYS A 163 11.77 -4.72 -2.16
C LYS A 163 11.94 -6.04 -2.92
N LYS A 164 12.40 -5.99 -4.19
CA LYS A 164 12.49 -7.15 -5.10
C LYS A 164 11.14 -7.85 -5.30
N THR A 165 10.05 -7.09 -5.23
CA THR A 165 8.69 -7.54 -5.51
C THR A 165 8.30 -7.06 -6.89
N TYR A 166 7.99 -7.99 -7.80
CA TYR A 166 7.79 -7.68 -9.23
C TYR A 166 6.38 -7.99 -9.74
N TYR A 167 5.55 -8.57 -8.88
CA TYR A 167 4.13 -8.79 -9.14
C TYR A 167 3.30 -8.30 -7.95
N ILE A 168 2.04 -7.99 -8.21
CA ILE A 168 1.05 -7.71 -7.18
C ILE A 168 -0.25 -8.45 -7.51
N ASN A 169 -0.82 -9.12 -6.52
CA ASN A 169 -2.20 -9.59 -6.59
C ASN A 169 -3.10 -8.71 -5.74
N VAL A 170 -4.13 -8.15 -6.36
CA VAL A 170 -5.23 -7.49 -5.67
C VAL A 170 -6.42 -8.46 -5.70
N GLY A 171 -6.76 -9.14 -4.62
CA GLY A 171 -7.72 -10.26 -4.62
C GLY A 171 -9.07 -9.95 -5.26
N SER A 172 -9.54 -8.71 -5.14
CA SER A 172 -10.77 -8.20 -5.79
C SER A 172 -10.63 -7.86 -7.27
N HIS A 173 -9.41 -7.66 -7.80
CA HIS A 173 -9.18 -7.12 -9.15
C HIS A 173 -8.27 -7.98 -10.04
N GLY A 174 -7.33 -8.73 -9.47
CA GLY A 174 -6.46 -9.65 -10.21
C GLY A 174 -4.96 -9.44 -10.01
N PHE A 175 -4.18 -10.00 -10.92
CA PHE A 175 -2.74 -10.15 -10.88
C PHE A 175 -2.07 -9.26 -11.93
N TYR A 176 -1.02 -8.53 -11.53
CA TYR A 176 -0.38 -7.49 -12.33
C TYR A 176 1.15 -7.57 -12.25
N LEU A 177 1.80 -7.06 -13.30
CA LEU A 177 3.24 -6.84 -13.33
C LEU A 177 3.60 -5.47 -12.73
N LEU A 178 4.61 -5.42 -11.86
CA LEU A 178 5.15 -4.17 -11.33
C LEU A 178 6.29 -3.69 -12.25
N ASN A 179 6.02 -2.61 -13.00
CA ASN A 179 6.85 -2.13 -14.10
C ASN A 179 7.01 -3.19 -15.22
N ASN A 180 8.21 -3.28 -15.81
CA ASN A 180 8.48 -4.09 -17.01
C ASN A 180 9.21 -5.41 -16.74
N SER A 181 9.54 -5.70 -15.47
CA SER A 181 10.34 -6.89 -15.12
C SER A 181 9.43 -8.09 -14.88
N ASP A 182 9.55 -9.11 -15.74
CA ASP A 182 8.85 -10.41 -15.62
C ASP A 182 9.87 -11.50 -15.26
N PRO A 183 10.36 -11.53 -14.00
CA PRO A 183 11.44 -12.43 -13.63
C PRO A 183 11.04 -13.91 -13.78
N LEU A 184 9.76 -14.27 -13.68
CA LEU A 184 9.32 -15.65 -13.87
C LEU A 184 9.08 -16.04 -15.35
N GLY A 185 9.10 -15.07 -16.27
CA GLY A 185 8.83 -15.29 -17.69
C GLY A 185 7.38 -15.71 -17.98
N LEU A 186 6.43 -15.33 -17.13
CA LEU A 186 5.03 -15.76 -17.24
C LEU A 186 4.39 -15.25 -18.54
N ASN A 187 4.71 -14.03 -18.97
CA ASN A 187 4.16 -13.48 -20.22
C ASN A 187 4.63 -14.26 -21.45
N ALA A 188 5.86 -14.80 -21.42
CA ALA A 188 6.32 -15.65 -22.52
C ALA A 188 5.49 -16.94 -22.62
N LYS A 189 5.20 -17.55 -21.47
CA LYS A 189 4.36 -18.76 -21.38
C LYS A 189 2.91 -18.49 -21.79
N LEU A 190 2.32 -17.39 -21.32
CA LEU A 190 0.97 -16.98 -21.72
C LEU A 190 0.87 -16.75 -23.23
N ARG A 191 1.85 -16.06 -23.84
CA ARG A 191 1.89 -15.86 -25.29
C ARG A 191 2.00 -17.18 -26.06
N ALA A 192 2.83 -18.11 -25.60
CA ALA A 192 2.93 -19.44 -26.21
C ALA A 192 1.60 -20.21 -26.15
N ALA A 193 0.82 -19.99 -25.09
CA ALA A 193 -0.53 -20.51 -24.93
C ALA A 193 -1.62 -19.68 -25.64
N LYS A 194 -1.26 -18.66 -26.44
CA LYS A 194 -2.18 -17.72 -27.12
C LYS A 194 -3.11 -16.95 -26.17
N LEU A 195 -2.63 -16.66 -24.96
CA LEU A 195 -3.31 -15.86 -23.95
C LEU A 195 -2.77 -14.42 -23.93
N GLY A 196 -3.55 -13.51 -23.35
CA GLY A 196 -3.14 -12.12 -23.13
C GLY A 196 -1.90 -11.98 -22.25
N ALA A 197 -1.27 -10.81 -22.27
CA ALA A 197 -0.20 -10.51 -21.32
C ALA A 197 -0.79 -10.11 -19.95
N ILE A 198 -0.04 -10.38 -18.88
CA ILE A 198 -0.30 -9.83 -17.55
C ILE A 198 -0.24 -8.30 -17.65
N PRO A 199 -1.31 -7.58 -17.28
CA PRO A 199 -1.34 -6.13 -17.38
C PRO A 199 -0.35 -5.48 -16.40
N GLN A 200 0.20 -4.33 -16.80
CA GLN A 200 1.11 -3.57 -15.95
C GLN A 200 0.35 -2.73 -14.92
N PHE A 201 0.76 -2.79 -13.66
CA PHE A 201 0.06 -2.11 -12.57
C PHE A 201 0.04 -0.58 -12.73
N ASN A 202 1.16 -0.01 -13.19
CA ASN A 202 1.32 1.44 -13.41
C ASN A 202 0.33 2.05 -14.41
N THR A 203 -0.29 1.25 -15.29
CA THR A 203 -1.32 1.68 -16.26
C THR A 203 -2.72 1.13 -15.92
N SER A 204 -2.79 0.20 -14.98
CA SER A 204 -4.02 -0.39 -14.46
C SER A 204 -4.56 0.30 -13.21
N ALA A 205 -3.75 1.07 -12.48
CA ALA A 205 -4.18 1.75 -11.26
C ALA A 205 -3.85 3.25 -11.27
N LYS A 206 -4.68 4.03 -10.56
CA LYS A 206 -4.35 5.41 -10.18
C LYS A 206 -3.67 5.41 -8.82
N CYS A 207 -2.82 6.39 -8.57
CA CYS A 207 -2.07 6.50 -7.32
C CYS A 207 -2.14 7.92 -6.78
N LYS A 208 -2.16 8.04 -5.45
CA LYS A 208 -2.09 9.32 -4.77
C LYS A 208 -1.33 9.22 -3.47
N ILE A 209 -0.67 10.31 -3.11
CA ILE A 209 -0.32 10.58 -1.72
C ILE A 209 -1.60 11.00 -0.99
N ARG A 210 -1.86 10.41 0.17
CA ARG A 210 -2.94 10.81 1.07
C ARG A 210 -2.37 11.10 2.46
N VAL A 211 -2.65 12.29 3.00
CA VAL A 211 -2.38 12.62 4.39
C VAL A 211 -3.69 12.66 5.18
N ARG A 212 -3.74 11.95 6.31
CA ARG A 212 -4.95 11.81 7.14
C ARG A 212 -4.64 11.78 8.64
N CYS A 213 -5.63 12.12 9.43
CA CYS A 213 -5.67 11.78 10.86
C CYS A 213 -6.08 10.30 11.01
N GLN A 214 -5.30 9.50 11.73
CA GLN A 214 -5.47 8.05 11.86
C GLN A 214 -5.42 7.59 13.32
N TYR A 215 -6.48 6.92 13.77
CA TYR A 215 -6.50 6.21 15.05
C TYR A 215 -5.53 5.02 15.06
N LYS A 216 -4.81 4.82 16.16
CA LYS A 216 -3.78 3.78 16.33
C LYS A 216 -4.16 2.65 17.28
N GLY A 217 -5.32 2.73 17.93
CA GLY A 217 -5.67 1.83 19.02
C GLY A 217 -5.18 2.36 20.38
N GLY A 218 -5.71 1.80 21.47
CA GLY A 218 -5.30 2.16 22.84
C GLY A 218 -5.48 3.65 23.20
N GLY A 219 -6.39 4.37 22.54
CA GLY A 219 -6.59 5.80 22.75
C GLY A 219 -5.55 6.71 22.10
N ASP A 220 -4.64 6.18 21.26
CA ASP A 220 -3.65 6.98 20.54
C ASP A 220 -4.03 7.22 19.07
N TYR A 221 -3.50 8.29 18.48
CA TYR A 221 -3.68 8.59 17.06
C TYR A 221 -2.45 9.31 16.50
N GLN A 222 -2.41 9.45 15.18
CA GLN A 222 -1.32 10.14 14.48
C GLN A 222 -1.81 10.78 13.19
N PHE A 223 -1.04 11.74 12.68
CA PHE A 223 -1.14 12.14 11.30
C PHE A 223 -0.18 11.28 10.46
N VAL A 224 -0.66 10.81 9.32
CA VAL A 224 0.09 9.87 8.48
C VAL A 224 -0.11 10.19 7.01
N MET A 225 1.00 10.19 6.28
CA MET A 225 1.05 10.12 4.84
C MET A 225 1.01 8.65 4.41
N THR A 226 0.26 8.35 3.36
CA THR A 226 0.22 7.03 2.72
C THR A 226 0.33 7.17 1.21
N LEU A 227 1.02 6.23 0.57
CA LEU A 227 0.93 6.03 -0.88
C LEU A 227 -0.24 5.10 -1.13
N GLN A 228 -1.34 5.60 -1.70
CA GLN A 228 -2.54 4.83 -1.96
C GLN A 228 -2.72 4.58 -3.45
N PHE A 229 -3.19 3.39 -3.79
CA PHE A 229 -3.68 3.10 -5.14
C PHE A 229 -5.19 2.85 -5.12
N TYR A 230 -5.85 3.23 -6.22
CA TYR A 230 -7.30 3.17 -6.39
C TYR A 230 -7.66 3.12 -7.87
N GLY A 231 -8.95 2.95 -8.18
CA GLY A 231 -9.43 2.91 -9.56
C GLY A 231 -8.75 1.82 -10.39
N VAL A 232 -8.50 0.66 -9.77
CA VAL A 232 -7.77 -0.45 -10.38
C VAL A 232 -8.66 -1.09 -11.45
N LYS A 233 -8.15 -1.21 -12.67
CA LYS A 233 -8.78 -1.94 -13.76
C LYS A 233 -8.57 -3.43 -13.55
N ALA A 234 -9.61 -4.24 -13.71
CA ALA A 234 -9.52 -5.69 -13.54
C ALA A 234 -8.49 -6.32 -14.49
N SER A 235 -7.74 -7.28 -13.97
CA SER A 235 -6.84 -8.15 -14.73
C SER A 235 -7.60 -9.42 -15.14
N PRO A 236 -7.31 -10.00 -16.33
CA PRO A 236 -7.85 -11.30 -16.72
C PRO A 236 -7.28 -12.47 -15.90
N TYR A 237 -6.29 -12.20 -15.04
CA TYR A 237 -5.62 -13.18 -14.19
C TYR A 237 -5.81 -12.83 -12.72
N ASN A 238 -5.91 -13.82 -11.84
CA ASN A 238 -5.91 -13.64 -10.39
C ASN A 238 -5.38 -14.89 -9.70
N ILE A 239 -4.24 -14.77 -9.03
CA ILE A 239 -3.61 -15.92 -8.34
C ILE A 239 -4.19 -16.17 -6.94
N ALA A 240 -5.01 -15.25 -6.43
CA ALA A 240 -5.66 -15.40 -5.13
C ALA A 240 -6.99 -14.62 -5.12
N PRO A 241 -7.98 -15.04 -5.94
CA PRO A 241 -9.25 -14.32 -6.07
C PRO A 241 -10.04 -14.42 -4.77
N LEU A 242 -10.69 -13.31 -4.38
CA LEU A 242 -11.61 -13.33 -3.24
C LEU A 242 -12.93 -14.02 -3.61
N ARG A 243 -13.47 -14.81 -2.66
CA ARG A 243 -14.85 -15.27 -2.72
C ARG A 243 -15.80 -14.08 -2.69
N PRO A 244 -16.91 -14.09 -3.44
CA PRO A 244 -17.92 -13.03 -3.37
C PRO A 244 -18.35 -12.76 -1.92
N GLY A 245 -18.32 -11.48 -1.52
CA GLY A 245 -18.68 -11.04 -0.17
C GLY A 245 -17.62 -11.28 0.92
N SER A 246 -16.49 -11.93 0.61
CA SER A 246 -15.40 -12.14 1.57
C SER A 246 -14.28 -11.13 1.38
N ASN A 247 -13.61 -10.80 2.48
CA ASN A 247 -12.42 -9.94 2.49
C ASN A 247 -11.11 -10.72 2.64
N SER A 248 -11.19 -12.04 2.86
CA SER A 248 -10.01 -12.88 3.07
C SER A 248 -10.11 -14.30 2.52
N ASP A 249 -11.29 -14.84 2.25
CA ASP A 249 -11.42 -16.19 1.69
C ASP A 249 -11.07 -16.23 0.21
N ILE A 250 -10.23 -17.20 -0.15
CA ILE A 250 -9.88 -17.47 -1.54
C ILE A 250 -11.00 -18.27 -2.22
N ASP A 251 -11.40 -17.82 -3.39
CA ASP A 251 -12.25 -18.56 -4.32
C ASP A 251 -11.40 -19.61 -5.05
N THR A 252 -11.25 -20.77 -4.42
CA THR A 252 -10.43 -21.87 -4.98
C THR A 252 -11.01 -22.45 -6.27
N ALA A 253 -12.33 -22.36 -6.47
CA ALA A 253 -12.97 -22.77 -7.71
C ALA A 253 -12.57 -21.84 -8.86
N LYS A 254 -12.62 -20.52 -8.64
CA LYS A 254 -12.15 -19.52 -9.60
C LYS A 254 -10.65 -19.63 -9.86
N LEU A 255 -9.83 -19.81 -8.81
CA LEU A 255 -8.38 -20.01 -8.95
C LEU A 255 -8.06 -21.21 -9.83
N LYS A 256 -8.74 -22.36 -9.61
CA LYS A 256 -8.52 -23.59 -10.38
C LYS A 256 -8.77 -23.41 -11.89
N GLN A 257 -9.67 -22.51 -12.24
CA GLN A 257 -10.04 -22.20 -13.63
C GLN A 257 -9.20 -21.07 -14.23
N ASP A 258 -8.39 -20.38 -13.43
CA ASP A 258 -7.66 -19.20 -13.89
C ASP A 258 -6.53 -19.62 -14.86
N PRO A 259 -6.51 -19.07 -16.09
CA PRO A 259 -5.52 -19.43 -17.09
C PRO A 259 -4.08 -19.07 -16.68
N ILE A 260 -3.88 -18.23 -15.66
CA ILE A 260 -2.56 -17.92 -15.12
C ILE A 260 -1.80 -19.16 -14.64
N LEU A 261 -2.52 -20.19 -14.17
CA LEU A 261 -1.90 -21.42 -13.66
C LEU A 261 -1.09 -22.14 -14.74
N LEU A 262 -1.44 -21.97 -16.02
CA LEU A 262 -0.67 -22.52 -17.14
C LEU A 262 0.72 -21.86 -17.26
N ALA A 263 0.83 -20.58 -16.92
CA ALA A 263 2.08 -19.83 -17.02
C ALA A 263 3.10 -20.23 -15.94
N PHE A 264 2.62 -20.76 -14.82
CA PHE A 264 3.46 -21.25 -13.73
C PHE A 264 3.99 -22.68 -13.95
N ARG A 265 3.43 -23.42 -14.93
CA ARG A 265 3.85 -24.77 -15.33
C ARG A 265 4.96 -24.74 -16.39
#